data_AF-A0A5J4FAR2-F1
#
_entry.id   AF-A0A5J4FAR2-F1
#
_cell.length_a   1.000
_cell.length_b   1.000
_cell.length_c   1.000
_cell.angle_alpha   90.00
_cell.angle_beta   90.00
_cell.angle_gamma   90.00
#
_symmetry.space_group_name_H-M   'P 1'
#
loop_
_entity.id
_entity.type
_entity.pdbx_description
1 polymer ?
#
loop_
_entity_poly.entity_id
_entity_poly.type
_entity_poly.pdbx_seq_one_letter_code
_entity_poly.pdbx_strand_id
1 'polypeptide(L)'
;MIIVDTGFWLALANKNDSLHPLAKKQFQKLINQQFITTWCVVTETCYLLQKRVGINVPKTFIHKISTGELQVFNLKTKHCQRLEELM
;
A
#
# COMPACT_ATOMS: atom_id res chain seq x y z
N MET A 1 -1.42 -13.90 -3.92
CA MET A 1 -1.47 -12.46 -4.27
C MET A 1 -2.45 -11.78 -3.34
N ILE A 2 -2.08 -10.64 -2.75
CA ILE A 2 -2.89 -9.94 -1.74
C ILE A 2 -3.06 -8.49 -2.17
N ILE A 3 -4.31 -8.01 -2.15
CA ILE A 3 -4.62 -6.59 -2.34
C ILE A 3 -4.27 -5.86 -1.06
N VAL A 4 -3.42 -4.84 -1.16
CA VAL A 4 -2.93 -4.08 -0.01
C VAL A 4 -3.39 -2.63 -0.10
N ASP A 5 -4.03 -2.18 0.98
CA ASP A 5 -4.57 -0.84 1.13
C ASP A 5 -3.62 0.12 1.88
N THR A 6 -3.91 1.42 1.86
CA THR A 6 -3.10 2.49 2.45
C THR A 6 -2.79 2.25 3.92
N GLY A 7 -3.79 1.81 4.70
CA GLY A 7 -3.66 1.62 6.14
C GLY A 7 -2.55 0.63 6.53
N PHE A 8 -2.36 -0.43 5.75
CA PHE A 8 -1.30 -1.41 6.01
C PHE A 8 0.09 -0.81 5.83
N TRP A 9 0.33 -0.08 4.74
CA TRP A 9 1.62 0.56 4.48
C TRP A 9 1.95 1.63 5.50
N LEU A 10 0.96 2.42 5.89
CA LEU A 10 1.13 3.46 6.91
C LEU A 10 1.47 2.84 8.26
N ALA A 11 0.71 1.83 8.71
CA ALA A 11 0.98 1.14 9.97
C ALA A 11 2.36 0.43 9.95
N LEU A 12 2.76 -0.13 8.82
CA LEU A 12 4.08 -0.77 8.67
C LEU A 12 5.24 0.23 8.75
N ALA A 13 5.08 1.44 8.20
CA ALA A 13 6.14 2.45 8.15
C ALA A 13 6.18 3.36 9.40
N ASN A 14 5.04 3.59 10.04
CA ASN A 14 4.93 4.47 11.21
C ASN A 14 5.12 3.70 12.50
N LYS A 15 6.30 3.81 13.12
CA LYS A 15 6.62 3.14 14.40
C LYS A 15 5.73 3.56 15.59
N ASN A 16 5.08 4.72 15.49
CA ASN A 16 4.18 5.24 16.52
C ASN A 16 2.70 4.85 16.26
N ASP A 17 2.41 4.13 15.18
CA ASP A 17 1.07 3.63 14.90
C ASP A 17 0.72 2.49 15.87
N SER A 18 -0.48 2.52 16.45
CA SER A 18 -0.92 1.48 17.38
C SER A 18 -0.99 0.09 16.74
N LEU A 19 -1.17 0.03 15.41
CA LEU A 19 -1.20 -1.20 14.63
C LEU A 19 0.20 -1.61 14.11
N HIS A 20 1.25 -0.83 14.36
CA HIS A 20 2.60 -1.14 13.88
C HIS A 20 3.09 -2.56 14.23
N PRO A 21 2.94 -3.06 15.47
CA PRO A 21 3.36 -4.42 15.82
C PRO A 21 2.58 -5.49 15.03
N LEU A 22 1.28 -5.27 14.81
CA LEU A 22 0.43 -6.17 14.06
C LEU A 22 0.80 -6.16 12.57
N ALA A 23 1.03 -4.98 11.99
CA ALA A 23 1.45 -4.81 10.60
C ALA A 23 2.78 -5.53 10.33
N LYS A 24 3.78 -5.41 11.22
CA LYS A 24 5.05 -6.14 11.09
C LYS A 24 4.85 -7.66 11.16
N LYS A 25 4.07 -8.15 12.13
CA LYS A 25 3.78 -9.58 12.26
C LYS A 25 3.08 -10.12 11.02
N GLN A 26 2.14 -9.36 10.46
CA GLN A 26 1.42 -9.75 9.26
C GLN A 26 2.34 -9.72 8.03
N PHE A 27 3.18 -8.69 7.88
CA PHE A 27 4.16 -8.62 6.80
C PHE A 27 5.11 -9.83 6.80
N GLN A 28 5.61 -10.25 7.97
CA GLN A 28 6.46 -11.45 8.09
C GLN A 28 5.74 -12.73 7.66
N LYS A 29 4.47 -12.89 8.03
CA LYS A 29 3.67 -14.05 7.59
C LYS A 29 3.41 -14.08 6.08
N LEU A 30 3.38 -12.90 5.46
CA LEU A 30 3.03 -12.72 4.05
C LEU A 30 4.26 -12.51 3.15
N ILE A 31 5.48 -12.73 3.65
CA ILE A 31 6.72 -12.40 2.92
C ILE A 31 6.86 -13.14 1.57
N ASN A 32 6.24 -14.33 1.45
CA ASN A 32 6.23 -15.12 0.22
C ASN A 32 5.05 -14.81 -0.71
N GLN A 33 4.23 -13.82 -0.38
CA GLN A 33 3.07 -13.42 -1.17
C GLN A 33 3.38 -12.21 -2.03
N GLN A 34 2.90 -12.21 -3.27
CA GLN A 34 2.91 -11.02 -4.12
C GLN A 34 1.88 -10.00 -3.61
N PHE A 35 2.29 -8.75 -3.43
CA PHE A 35 1.39 -7.64 -3.14
C PHE A 35 0.97 -6.91 -4.41
N ILE A 36 -0.30 -6.51 -4.45
CA ILE A 36 -0.88 -5.69 -5.50
C ILE A 36 -1.71 -4.55 -4.89
N THR A 37 -1.69 -3.38 -5.51
CA THR A 37 -2.48 -2.22 -5.09
C THR A 37 -2.94 -1.40 -6.30
N THR A 38 -3.54 -0.22 -6.13
CA THR A 38 -3.94 0.68 -7.23
C THR A 38 -3.24 2.03 -7.14
N TRP A 39 -3.21 2.80 -8.24
CA TRP A 39 -2.63 4.16 -8.22
C TRP A 39 -3.32 5.11 -7.23
N CYS A 40 -4.62 4.91 -6.96
CA CYS A 40 -5.34 5.69 -5.95
C CYS A 40 -4.75 5.45 -4.54
N VAL A 41 -4.57 4.18 -4.16
CA VAL A 41 -3.94 3.78 -2.91
C VAL A 41 -2.49 4.24 -2.84
N VAL A 42 -1.74 4.15 -3.95
CA VAL A 42 -0.35 4.64 -4.01
C VAL A 42 -0.28 6.13 -3.72
N THR A 43 -1.17 6.91 -4.34
CA THR A 43 -1.22 8.37 -4.17
C THR A 43 -1.52 8.74 -2.72
N GLU A 44 -2.54 8.12 -2.12
CA GLU A 44 -2.90 8.35 -0.72
C GLU A 44 -1.77 7.91 0.24
N THR A 45 -1.18 6.74 0.00
CA THR A 45 -0.06 6.22 0.78
C THR A 45 1.12 7.18 0.76
N CYS A 46 1.52 7.69 -0.41
CA CYS A 46 2.61 8.67 -0.53
C CYS A 46 2.30 9.95 0.27
N TYR A 47 1.09 10.49 0.15
CA TYR A 47 0.68 11.69 0.89
C TYR A 47 0.72 11.46 2.41
N LEU A 48 0.16 10.34 2.90
CA LEU A 48 0.13 10.05 4.33
C LEU A 48 1.51 9.72 4.91
N LEU A 49 2.36 8.98 4.18
CA LEU A 49 3.74 8.70 4.59
C LEU A 49 4.56 9.98 4.70
N GLN A 50 4.43 10.88 3.71
CA GLN A 50 5.09 12.19 3.75
C GLN A 50 4.66 13.00 4.97
N LYS A 51 3.35 13.08 5.20
CA LYS A 51 2.74 13.92 6.24
C LYS A 51 2.96 13.38 7.66
N ARG A 52 2.93 12.06 7.85
CA ARG A 52 2.91 11.42 9.18
C ARG A 52 4.23 10.74 9.58
N VAL A 53 5.11 10.44 8.62
CA VAL A 53 6.34 9.69 8.89
C VAL A 53 7.57 10.48 8.48
N GLY A 54 7.58 11.05 7.28
CA GLY A 54 8.63 11.97 6.86
C GLY A 54 8.76 12.12 5.34
N ILE A 55 9.36 13.24 4.91
CA ILE A 55 9.43 13.68 3.51
C ILE A 55 10.06 12.67 2.54
N ASN A 56 10.98 11.82 3.03
CA ASN A 56 11.69 10.85 2.20
C ASN A 56 11.07 9.45 2.20
N VAL A 57 10.13 9.15 3.10
CA VAL A 57 9.54 7.80 3.24
C VAL A 57 8.76 7.35 2.00
N PRO A 58 8.01 8.22 1.29
CA PRO A 58 7.35 7.84 0.04
C PRO A 58 8.29 7.33 -1.04
N LYS A 59 9.57 7.79 -1.05
CA LYS A 59 10.55 7.34 -2.05
C LYS A 59 10.81 5.85 -1.96
N THR A 60 10.93 5.31 -0.74
CA THR A 60 11.09 3.87 -0.50
C THR A 60 9.87 3.09 -0.97
N PHE A 61 8.67 3.65 -0.80
CA PHE A 61 7.43 3.02 -1.27
C PHE A 61 7.35 2.97 -2.81
N ILE A 62 7.67 4.08 -3.49
CA ILE A 62 7.76 4.11 -4.96
C ILE A 62 8.85 3.18 -5.48
N HIS A 63 9.98 3.07 -4.77
CA HIS A 63 11.06 2.17 -5.15
C HIS A 63 10.58 0.70 -5.22
N LYS A 64 9.73 0.26 -4.28
CA LYS A 64 9.13 -1.09 -4.30
C LYS A 64 8.29 -1.36 -5.55
N ILE A 65 7.66 -0.33 -6.10
CA ILE A 65 6.93 -0.45 -7.37
C ILE A 65 7.93 -0.59 -8.52
N SER A 66 8.99 0.23 -8.53
CA SER A 66 10.02 0.19 -9.57
C SER A 66 10.81 -1.14 -9.62
N THR A 67 10.97 -1.81 -8.48
CA THR A 67 11.64 -3.11 -8.37
C THR A 67 10.71 -4.31 -8.56
N GLY A 68 9.40 -4.09 -8.70
CA GLY A 68 8.40 -5.15 -8.84
C GLY A 68 7.98 -5.84 -7.53
N GLU A 69 8.52 -5.42 -6.38
CA GLU A 69 8.11 -5.91 -5.05
C GLU A 69 6.63 -5.60 -4.75
N LEU A 70 6.11 -4.50 -5.32
CA LEU A 70 4.71 -4.11 -5.25
C LEU A 70 4.14 -3.93 -6.66
N GLN A 71 3.16 -4.74 -7.02
CA GLN A 71 2.45 -4.58 -8.29
C GLN A 71 1.37 -3.50 -8.18
N VAL A 72 1.16 -2.76 -9.28
CA VAL A 72 0.08 -1.77 -9.38
C VAL A 72 -0.91 -2.22 -10.44
N PHE A 73 -2.13 -2.51 -10.00
CA PHE A 73 -3.28 -2.74 -10.87
C PHE A 73 -3.77 -1.41 -11.43
N ASN A 74 -3.69 -1.26 -12.76
CA ASN A 74 -4.16 -0.05 -13.43
C ASN A 74 -5.69 -0.12 -13.64
N LEU A 75 -6.42 0.64 -12.84
CA LEU A 75 -7.86 0.81 -13.01
C LEU A 75 -8.17 1.51 -14.35
N LYS A 76 -9.21 1.06 -15.04
CA LYS A 76 -9.69 1.58 -16.32
C LYS A 76 -11.19 1.78 -16.23
N THR A 77 -11.76 2.60 -17.11
CA THR A 77 -13.21 2.89 -17.13
C THR A 77 -14.08 1.63 -17.22
N LYS A 78 -13.61 0.59 -17.92
CA LYS A 78 -14.31 -0.71 -17.99
C LYS A 78 -14.49 -1.42 -16.64
N HIS A 79 -13.74 -1.03 -15.61
CA HIS A 79 -13.87 -1.59 -14.26
C HIS A 79 -14.90 -0.82 -13.42
N CYS A 80 -15.37 0.36 -13.85
CA CYS A 80 -16.25 1.21 -13.04
C CYS A 80 -17.57 0.54 -12.64
N GLN A 81 -18.22 -0.19 -13.56
CA GLN A 81 -19.44 -0.93 -13.23
C GLN A 81 -19.22 -1.93 -12.09
N ARG A 82 -18.11 -2.68 -12.15
CA ARG A 82 -17.78 -3.64 -11.08
C ARG A 82 -17.41 -2.95 -9.77
N LEU A 83 -16.77 -1.78 -9.84
CA LEU A 83 -16.48 -0.98 -8.64
C LEU A 83 -17.78 -0.51 -7.98
N GLU A 84 -18.73 -0.02 -8.76
CA GLU A 84 -20.06 0.39 -8.27
C GLU A 84 -20.80 -0.76 -7.58
N GLU A 85 -20.82 -1.96 -8.17
CA GLU A 85 -21.46 -3.15 -7.56
C GLU A 85 -20.86 -3.60 -6.23
N LEU A 86 -19.59 -3.24 -5.97
CA LEU A 86 -18.86 -3.66 -4.78
C LEU A 86 -18.87 -2.60 -3.66
N MET A 87 -19.41 -1.40 -3.96
CA MET A 87 -19.60 -0.31 -3.00
C MET A 87 -20.99 -0.40 -2.36
#